data_AF-A0A6N8Z954-F1
#
_entry.id   AF-A0A6N8Z954-F1
#
_cell.length_a   1.000
_cell.length_b   1.000
_cell.length_c   1.000
_cell.angle_alpha   90.00
_cell.angle_beta   90.00
_cell.angle_gamma   90.00
#
_symmetry.space_group_name_H-M   'P 1'
#
loop_
_entity.id
_entity.type
_entity.pdbx_description
1 polymer ?
#
loop_
_entity_poly.entity_id
_entity_poly.type
_entity_poly.pdbx_seq_one_letter_code
_entity_poly.pdbx_strand_id
1 'polypeptide(L)'
;MASINLDDLDEETAVRLRARAVGNGCSIEEEALNVLHIALDKPGVLPLPKDHAAAIHELFKDLGVVDVVVPPRSTGEPIQFIFKDAVSDDDDS
;
A
#
# COMPACT_ATOMS: atom_id res chain seq x y z
N MET A 1 -14.82 3.06 -9.18
CA MET A 1 -14.78 3.08 -7.70
C MET A 1 -13.89 1.95 -7.26
N ALA A 2 -12.94 2.23 -6.38
CA ALA A 2 -12.21 1.19 -5.67
C ALA A 2 -12.94 0.93 -4.34
N SER A 3 -12.99 -0.32 -3.91
CA SER A 3 -13.55 -0.71 -2.61
C SER A 3 -12.51 -1.54 -1.85
N ILE A 4 -12.49 -1.38 -0.53
CA ILE A 4 -11.67 -2.18 0.37
C ILE A 4 -12.59 -2.74 1.47
N ASN A 5 -12.30 -3.97 1.90
CA ASN A 5 -12.93 -4.56 3.08
C ASN A 5 -11.97 -4.46 4.25
N LEU A 6 -12.49 -4.14 5.45
CA LEU A 6 -11.75 -4.25 6.70
C LEU A 6 -12.31 -5.44 7.49
N ASP A 7 -11.58 -6.55 7.51
CA ASP A 7 -12.04 -7.81 8.13
C ASP A 7 -11.66 -7.94 9.63
N ASP A 8 -10.82 -7.03 10.16
CA ASP A 8 -10.31 -7.07 11.56
C ASP A 8 -10.42 -5.70 12.25
N LEU A 9 -11.57 -5.05 12.14
CA LEU A 9 -11.86 -3.81 12.86
C LEU A 9 -12.27 -4.14 14.29
N ASP A 10 -11.48 -3.72 15.28
CA ASP A 10 -11.80 -3.92 16.68
C ASP A 10 -13.11 -3.21 17.09
N GLU A 11 -13.84 -3.78 18.04
CA GLU A 11 -15.16 -3.27 18.43
C GLU A 11 -15.08 -1.84 19.00
N GLU A 12 -14.00 -1.48 19.69
CA GLU A 12 -13.83 -0.13 20.22
C GLU A 12 -13.77 0.88 19.08
N THR A 13 -12.96 0.61 18.05
CA THR A 13 -12.86 1.44 16.86
C THR A 13 -14.19 1.50 16.11
N ALA A 14 -14.90 0.37 15.97
CA ALA A 14 -16.21 0.34 15.32
C ALA A 14 -17.28 1.18 16.06
N VAL A 15 -17.28 1.17 17.39
CA VAL A 15 -18.17 2.00 18.21
C VAL A 15 -17.83 3.48 18.07
N ARG A 16 -16.54 3.83 18.13
CA ARG A 16 -16.07 5.22 17.98
C ARG A 16 -16.39 5.79 16.60
N LEU A 17 -16.24 4.97 15.56
CA LEU A 17 -16.54 5.37 14.19
C LEU A 17 -18.03 5.64 14.01
N ARG A 18 -18.91 4.77 14.56
CA ARG A 18 -20.36 5.01 14.57
C ARG A 18 -20.74 6.29 15.31
N ALA A 19 -20.17 6.51 16.49
CA ALA A 19 -20.45 7.72 17.27
C ALA A 19 -20.05 8.99 16.52
N ARG A 20 -18.90 8.98 15.84
CA ARG A 20 -18.46 10.09 14.98
C ARG A 20 -19.36 10.31 13.77
N ALA A 21 -19.76 9.25 13.08
CA ALA A 21 -20.65 9.33 11.93
C ALA A 21 -22.00 9.97 12.31
N VAL A 22 -22.59 9.58 13.44
CA VAL A 22 -23.80 10.20 13.98
C VAL A 22 -23.58 11.68 14.32
N GLY A 23 -22.46 12.01 14.97
CA GLY A 23 -22.11 13.40 15.28
C GLY A 23 -21.95 14.29 14.05
N ASN A 24 -21.46 13.71 12.94
CA ASN A 24 -21.24 14.40 11.67
C ASN A 24 -22.46 14.33 10.72
N GLY A 25 -23.50 13.57 11.07
CA GLY A 25 -24.70 13.39 10.25
C GLY A 25 -24.45 12.64 8.93
N CYS A 26 -23.43 11.77 8.88
CA CYS A 26 -23.06 11.01 7.70
C CYS A 26 -23.14 9.49 7.95
N SER A 27 -22.93 8.70 6.89
CA SER A 27 -22.84 7.25 7.03
C SER A 27 -21.51 6.81 7.67
N ILE A 28 -21.48 5.59 8.20
CA ILE A 28 -20.23 5.02 8.76
C ILE A 28 -19.14 4.89 7.69
N GLU A 29 -19.50 4.54 6.45
CA GLU A 29 -18.58 4.41 5.32
C GLU A 29 -17.99 5.77 4.96
N GLU A 30 -18.83 6.79 4.89
CA GLU A 30 -18.40 8.16 4.58
C GLU A 30 -17.49 8.73 5.67
N GLU A 31 -17.78 8.47 6.94
CA GLU A 31 -16.88 8.83 8.04
C GLU A 31 -15.57 8.04 7.99
N ALA A 32 -15.60 6.76 7.63
CA ALA A 32 -14.38 5.95 7.44
C ALA A 32 -13.49 6.53 6.35
N LEU A 33 -14.09 6.90 5.21
CA LEU A 33 -13.40 7.56 4.10
C LEU A 33 -12.82 8.91 4.53
N ASN A 34 -13.58 9.74 5.26
CA ASN A 34 -13.09 11.01 5.78
C ASN A 34 -11.86 10.83 6.70
N VAL A 35 -11.90 9.82 7.58
CA VAL A 35 -10.76 9.49 8.45
C VAL A 35 -9.54 9.06 7.63
N LEU A 36 -9.74 8.23 6.60
CA LEU A 36 -8.66 7.80 5.70
C LEU A 36 -8.06 8.98 4.93
N HIS A 37 -8.89 9.88 4.39
CA HIS A 37 -8.43 11.09 3.70
C HIS A 37 -7.57 11.96 4.62
N ILE A 38 -8.08 12.28 5.82
CA ILE A 38 -7.32 13.07 6.80
C ILE A 38 -6.01 12.39 7.18
N ALA A 39 -5.99 11.05 7.30
CA ALA A 39 -4.78 10.30 7.63
C ALA A 39 -3.74 10.36 6.50
N LEU A 40 -4.18 10.27 5.25
CA LEU A 40 -3.32 10.32 4.06
C LEU A 40 -2.82 11.73 3.74
N ASP A 41 -3.58 12.77 4.10
CA ASP A 41 -3.18 14.17 3.91
C ASP A 41 -2.17 14.68 4.95
N LYS A 42 -1.81 13.86 5.96
CA LYS A 42 -0.84 14.26 6.99
C LYS A 42 0.56 14.45 6.40
N PRO A 43 1.27 15.54 6.78
CA PRO A 43 2.63 15.78 6.32
C PRO A 43 3.56 14.64 6.77
N GLY A 44 4.21 13.98 5.81
CA GLY A 44 5.07 12.80 6.04
C GLY A 44 4.55 11.53 5.37
N VAL A 45 3.27 11.47 5.01
CA VAL A 45 2.81 10.56 3.96
C VAL A 45 3.29 11.17 2.65
N LEU A 46 4.28 10.55 2.00
CA LEU A 46 4.77 11.04 0.72
C LEU A 46 3.55 11.12 -0.23
N PRO A 47 3.20 12.30 -0.76
CA PRO A 47 2.17 12.35 -1.78
C PRO A 47 2.64 11.44 -2.89
N LEU A 48 1.82 10.44 -3.25
CA LEU A 48 2.10 9.64 -4.43
C LEU A 48 2.31 10.65 -5.56
N PRO A 49 3.45 10.59 -6.29
CA PRO A 49 3.62 11.51 -7.40
C PRO A 49 2.39 11.36 -8.29
N LYS A 50 1.67 12.46 -8.52
CA LYS A 50 0.44 12.45 -9.35
C LYS A 50 0.68 11.80 -10.72
N ASP A 51 1.94 11.78 -11.13
CA ASP A 51 2.44 11.05 -12.28
C ASP A 51 3.80 10.39 -11.94
N HIS A 52 3.80 9.07 -11.77
CA HIS A 52 5.02 8.30 -11.55
C HIS A 52 6.00 8.42 -12.72
N ALA A 53 5.50 8.55 -13.96
CA ALA A 53 6.36 8.70 -15.13
C ALA A 53 7.11 10.04 -15.08
N ALA A 54 6.42 11.11 -14.68
CA ALA A 54 7.05 12.42 -14.48
C ALA A 54 8.10 12.40 -13.35
N ALA A 55 7.80 11.75 -12.22
CA ALA A 55 8.75 11.65 -11.11
C ALA A 55 9.99 10.83 -11.46
N ILE A 56 9.81 9.69 -12.14
CA ILE A 56 10.93 8.90 -12.67
C ILE A 56 11.72 9.75 -13.67
N HIS A 57 11.05 10.45 -14.60
CA HIS A 57 11.73 11.32 -15.56
C HIS A 57 12.57 12.41 -14.86
N GLU A 58 12.07 13.06 -13.81
CA GLU A 58 12.86 14.06 -13.08
C GLU A 58 14.14 13.48 -12.49
N LEU A 59 14.08 12.26 -11.92
CA LEU A 59 15.26 11.59 -11.36
C LEU A 59 16.35 11.34 -12.41
N PHE A 60 15.97 11.05 -13.66
CA PHE A 60 16.90 10.70 -14.74
C PHE A 60 17.22 11.86 -15.69
N LYS A 61 16.55 13.02 -15.54
CA LYS A 61 16.68 14.17 -16.44
C LYS A 61 18.12 14.67 -16.56
N ASP A 62 18.84 14.75 -15.45
CA ASP A 62 20.21 15.27 -15.41
C ASP A 62 21.26 14.25 -15.88
N LEU A 63 20.87 12.98 -15.99
CA LEU A 63 21.73 11.91 -16.49
C LEU A 63 21.77 11.85 -18.03
N GLY A 64 20.87 12.57 -18.72
CA GLY A 64 20.81 12.62 -20.18
C GLY A 64 20.50 11.27 -20.84
N VAL A 65 20.01 10.29 -20.08
CA VAL A 65 19.69 8.95 -20.55
C VAL A 65 18.34 9.00 -21.25
N VAL A 66 18.37 9.12 -22.58
CA VAL A 66 17.17 9.14 -23.42
C VAL A 66 16.74 7.72 -23.80
N ASP A 67 17.67 6.77 -23.79
CA ASP A 67 17.41 5.39 -24.20
C ASP A 67 18.22 4.41 -23.35
N VAL A 68 17.56 3.38 -22.83
CA VAL A 68 18.18 2.32 -22.02
C VAL A 68 18.34 1.09 -22.90
N VAL A 69 19.57 0.59 -23.03
CA VAL A 69 19.80 -0.68 -23.74
C VAL A 69 19.09 -1.80 -22.98
N VAL A 70 17.94 -2.22 -23.50
CA VAL A 70 17.21 -3.37 -22.95
C VAL A 70 17.94 -4.64 -23.41
N PRO A 71 18.48 -5.44 -22.50
CA PRO A 71 19.12 -6.69 -22.89
C PRO A 71 18.08 -7.63 -23.53
N PRO A 72 18.49 -8.45 -24.51
CA PRO A 72 17.59 -9.42 -25.12
C PRO A 72 17.04 -10.37 -24.05
N ARG A 73 15.75 -10.72 -24.16
CA ARG A 73 15.11 -11.70 -23.28
C ARG A 73 15.86 -13.02 -23.39
N SER A 74 16.51 -13.46 -22.31
CA SER A 74 17.03 -14.81 -22.21
C SER A 74 15.90 -15.77 -21.81
N THR A 75 15.97 -17.01 -22.27
CA THR A 75 15.34 -18.15 -21.60
C THR A 75 16.06 -18.34 -20.27
N GLY A 76 15.77 -17.46 -19.31
CA GLY A 76 16.28 -17.57 -17.96
C GLY A 76 15.90 -18.94 -17.39
N GLU A 77 16.82 -19.58 -16.69
CA GLU A 77 16.47 -20.73 -15.87
C GLU A 77 15.38 -20.32 -14.88
N PRO A 78 14.40 -21.20 -14.58
CA PRO A 78 13.32 -20.86 -13.68
C PRO A 78 13.89 -20.40 -12.34
N ILE A 79 13.41 -19.25 -11.85
CA ILE A 79 13.75 -18.74 -10.52
C ILE A 79 13.30 -19.79 -9.51
N GLN A 80 14.26 -20.51 -8.91
CA GLN A 80 13.98 -21.42 -7.81
C GLN A 80 13.75 -20.58 -6.57
N PHE A 81 12.49 -20.35 -6.22
CA PHE A 81 12.12 -19.84 -4.90
C PHE A 81 12.46 -20.93 -3.88
N ILE A 82 13.60 -20.81 -3.20
CA ILE A 82 13.90 -21.63 -2.03
C ILE A 82 13.11 -21.03 -0.86
N PHE A 83 11.92 -21.55 -0.62
CA PHE A 83 11.27 -21.37 0.68
C PHE A 83 12.06 -22.20 1.68
N LYS A 84 12.81 -21.53 2.55
CA LYS A 84 13.41 -22.17 3.72
C LYS A 84 12.27 -22.46 4.67
N ASP A 85 11.75 -23.67 4.64
CA ASP A 85 10.75 -24.13 5.59
C ASP A 85 11.24 -23.83 7.02
N ALA A 86 10.44 -23.03 7.71
CA ALA A 86 10.64 -22.72 9.11
C ALA A 86 10.32 -23.96 9.93
N VAL A 87 11.33 -24.44 10.65
CA VAL A 87 11.29 -25.09 11.97
C VAL A 87 10.10 -26.04 12.23
N SER A 88 10.42 -27.32 12.37
CA SER A 88 9.70 -28.21 13.28
C SER A 88 10.74 -29.08 13.95
N ASP A 89 11.06 -28.75 15.20
CA ASP A 89 11.60 -29.67 16.19
C ASP A 89 11.01 -29.21 17.54
N ASP A 90 9.70 -29.44 17.68
CA ASP A 90 9.10 -29.65 18.98
C ASP A 90 9.59 -31.02 19.48
N ASP A 91 10.76 -31.04 20.14
CA ASP A 91 11.21 -32.19 20.92
C ASP A 91 10.68 -32.02 22.35
N ASP A 92 9.40 -32.39 22.53
CA ASP A 92 8.79 -32.69 23.82
C ASP A 92 9.23 -34.10 24.25
N SER A 93 10.11 -34.22 25.26
CA SER A 93 10.10 -35.26 26.32
C SER A 93 11.30 -35.13 27.28
#